data_AF-A0A7C6ZDL8-F1
#
_entry.id   AF-A0A7C6ZDL8-F1
#
_cell.length_a   1.000
_cell.length_b   1.000
_cell.length_c   1.000
_cell.angle_alpha   90.00
_cell.angle_beta   90.00
_cell.angle_gamma   90.00
#
_symmetry.space_group_name_H-M   'P 1'
#
loop_
_entity.id
_entity.type
_entity.pdbx_description
1 polymer ?
#
loop_
_entity_poly.entity_id
_entity_poly.type
_entity_poly.pdbx_seq_one_letter_code
_entity_poly.pdbx_strand_id
1 'polypeptide(L)'
;MGRIRLLRCVLCGLVTAAVMWSSSGCLPKTGEEKTEPPDSSFTAVVEKITAFRFDGTDPIEVTDARAVELFKKCLLEAEVSVPGEDDMRVTRQVTLRLGNEWMSEPWSFSYFDLPPGNPSYVRWGDKWYKIPGRFWPMADAVRQFQPGSFDIDPDDLEFLQEYGWEPFFLISRTTVELPPAWVHRPGDFPDVVYWAWNNELSKDIGLDLTPYLGKTVEARLYKTVENLPEIVGPNRSYGRVVVVRSEGKIIGAWLALGRHFCFACSLKGRTLEDVTGKSVDEWLTTLIDPNDPMERRLSAMTPEQILETYYSAIDRKDYATAHACESRSHLLVYIASNMDDRRLYNDGFGEDRGEGLANFISVKLIEVERAEEFERAEIGYGDAQCYWVTVEQHRRVVAGGPDGLSPYFVVMKRETPETGWRIYSIGTGP
;
A
#
# COMPACT_ATOMS: atom_id res chain seq x y z
N MET A 1 -8.95 21.66 23.82
CA MET A 1 -8.91 22.13 22.43
C MET A 1 -7.59 21.67 21.81
N GLY A 2 -7.55 20.42 21.37
CA GLY A 2 -6.34 19.80 20.81
C GLY A 2 -6.25 20.07 19.31
N ARG A 3 -5.12 20.66 18.88
CA ARG A 3 -4.78 20.80 17.47
C ARG A 3 -4.24 19.46 16.96
N ILE A 4 -5.04 18.74 16.19
CA ILE A 4 -4.59 17.59 15.39
C ILE A 4 -3.71 18.16 14.26
N ARG A 5 -2.40 17.90 14.31
CA ARG A 5 -1.50 18.12 13.18
C ARG A 5 -1.72 16.98 12.19
N LEU A 6 -2.41 17.25 11.10
CA LEU A 6 -2.46 16.36 9.94
C LEU A 6 -1.07 16.32 9.30
N LEU A 7 -0.34 15.22 9.48
CA LEU A 7 0.76 14.87 8.58
C LEU A 7 0.13 14.46 7.24
N ARG A 8 0.16 15.36 6.26
CA ARG A 8 -0.01 14.94 4.86
C ARG A 8 1.24 14.13 4.51
N CYS A 9 1.08 12.82 4.29
CA CYS A 9 2.03 12.05 3.50
C CYS A 9 2.11 12.70 2.10
N VAL A 10 3.13 13.53 1.88
CA VAL A 10 3.46 14.11 0.58
C VAL A 10 4.35 13.10 -0.14
N LEU A 11 3.72 12.09 -0.74
CA LEU A 11 4.28 11.30 -1.85
C LEU A 11 3.24 11.41 -2.96
N CYS A 12 3.32 12.53 -3.67
CA CYS A 12 2.40 12.92 -4.73
C CYS A 12 3.05 12.60 -6.08
N GLY A 13 2.36 11.80 -6.89
CA GLY A 13 2.78 11.42 -8.23
C GLY A 13 1.81 10.43 -8.87
N LEU A 14 0.51 10.75 -8.86
CA LEU A 14 -0.53 9.97 -9.55
C LEU A 14 -0.65 10.46 -11.01
N VAL A 15 -0.20 9.64 -11.96
CA VAL A 15 -0.60 9.74 -13.37
C VAL A 15 -1.80 8.83 -13.58
N THR A 16 -3.01 9.39 -13.53
CA THR A 16 -4.24 8.71 -13.95
C THR A 16 -4.51 9.06 -15.42
N ALA A 17 -4.19 8.12 -16.31
CA ALA A 17 -4.64 8.19 -17.70
C ALA A 17 -6.12 7.78 -17.77
N ALA A 18 -7.01 8.76 -17.93
CA ALA A 18 -8.42 8.53 -18.19
C ALA A 18 -8.61 8.19 -19.68
N VAL A 19 -8.91 6.93 -19.99
CA VAL A 19 -9.38 6.52 -21.32
C VAL A 19 -10.90 6.73 -21.36
N MET A 20 -11.35 7.77 -22.06
CA MET A 20 -12.78 7.97 -22.35
C MET A 20 -13.23 6.93 -23.37
N TRP A 21 -14.10 6.01 -22.96
CA TRP A 21 -14.95 5.25 -23.85
C TRP A 21 -16.38 5.77 -23.72
N SER A 22 -16.89 6.38 -24.79
CA SER A 22 -18.29 6.75 -24.92
C SER A 22 -19.09 5.54 -25.39
N SER A 23 -19.89 4.95 -24.50
CA SER A 23 -21.01 4.10 -24.91
C SER A 23 -22.26 4.51 -24.14
N SER A 24 -23.06 5.35 -24.77
CA SER A 24 -24.40 5.71 -24.34
C SER A 24 -25.32 4.50 -24.54
N GLY A 25 -25.49 3.70 -23.49
CA GLY A 25 -26.52 2.65 -23.42
C GLY A 25 -27.69 3.14 -22.57
N CYS A 26 -28.82 3.45 -23.21
CA CYS A 26 -30.09 3.65 -22.51
C CYS A 26 -30.51 2.36 -21.79
N LEU A 27 -31.06 2.50 -20.58
CA LEU A 27 -31.69 1.43 -19.81
C LEU A 27 -32.65 0.60 -20.69
N PRO A 28 -32.61 -0.75 -20.65
CA PRO A 28 -33.70 -1.53 -21.20
C PRO A 28 -34.95 -1.26 -20.36
N LYS A 29 -36.03 -0.86 -21.03
CA LYS A 29 -37.37 -0.92 -20.45
C LYS A 29 -37.78 -2.38 -20.37
N THR A 30 -37.60 -3.02 -19.22
CA THR A 30 -38.19 -4.33 -18.94
C THR A 30 -39.56 -4.11 -18.33
N GLY A 31 -40.60 -4.40 -19.11
CA GLY A 31 -41.85 -4.91 -18.55
C GLY A 31 -41.65 -6.42 -18.42
N GLU A 32 -41.47 -6.90 -17.19
CA GLU A 32 -41.47 -8.32 -16.83
C GLU A 32 -42.09 -8.45 -15.43
N GLU A 33 -42.85 -9.52 -15.25
CA GLU A 33 -43.59 -9.85 -14.03
C GLU A 33 -42.72 -9.68 -12.79
N LYS A 34 -43.20 -8.84 -11.85
CA LYS A 34 -42.65 -8.81 -10.50
C LYS A 34 -42.93 -10.16 -9.86
N THR A 35 -41.96 -11.06 -9.82
CA THR A 35 -41.95 -12.07 -8.77
C THR A 35 -41.90 -11.30 -7.45
N GLU A 36 -42.99 -11.39 -6.67
CA GLU A 36 -43.00 -10.80 -5.34
C GLU A 36 -41.79 -11.36 -4.57
N PRO A 37 -40.98 -10.52 -3.90
CA PRO A 37 -39.91 -11.03 -3.07
C PRO A 37 -40.55 -12.02 -2.08
N PRO A 38 -39.95 -13.20 -1.85
CA PRO A 38 -40.50 -14.15 -0.89
C PRO A 38 -40.77 -13.43 0.43
N ASP A 39 -41.91 -13.70 1.08
CA ASP A 39 -42.41 -13.11 2.35
C ASP A 39 -41.38 -13.04 3.53
N SER A 40 -40.16 -13.52 3.32
CA SER A 40 -39.00 -13.40 4.18
C SER A 40 -38.41 -11.98 4.24
N SER A 41 -38.07 -11.55 5.46
CA SER A 41 -37.28 -10.35 5.69
C SER A 41 -35.88 -10.43 5.04
N PHE A 42 -35.26 -9.27 4.78
CA PHE A 42 -33.90 -9.18 4.25
C PHE A 42 -32.91 -10.03 5.06
N THR A 43 -32.92 -9.91 6.39
CA THR A 43 -32.12 -10.73 7.31
C THR A 43 -32.36 -12.23 7.10
N ALA A 44 -33.62 -12.67 7.02
CA ALA A 44 -33.95 -14.08 6.85
C ALA A 44 -33.46 -14.67 5.53
N VAL A 45 -33.29 -13.84 4.49
CA VAL A 45 -32.71 -14.28 3.22
C VAL A 45 -31.20 -14.26 3.25
N VAL A 46 -30.57 -13.24 3.84
CA VAL A 46 -29.12 -13.21 4.04
C VAL A 46 -28.65 -14.48 4.75
N GLU A 47 -29.39 -14.95 5.75
CA GLU A 47 -29.05 -16.19 6.47
C GLU A 47 -29.06 -17.45 5.62
N LYS A 48 -29.85 -17.48 4.54
CA LYS A 48 -29.97 -18.62 3.62
C LYS A 48 -28.92 -18.64 2.51
N ILE A 49 -28.09 -17.59 2.40
CA ILE A 49 -27.07 -17.50 1.36
C ILE A 49 -26.00 -18.56 1.57
N THR A 50 -25.67 -19.30 0.52
CA THR A 50 -24.65 -20.36 0.51
C THR A 50 -23.55 -20.12 -0.52
N ALA A 51 -23.68 -19.10 -1.37
CA ALA A 51 -22.64 -18.63 -2.28
C ALA A 51 -22.96 -17.26 -2.87
N PHE A 52 -21.91 -16.59 -3.35
CA PHE A 52 -21.98 -15.35 -4.11
C PHE A 52 -21.30 -15.56 -5.46
N ARG A 53 -21.86 -15.01 -6.53
CA ARG A 53 -21.21 -14.88 -7.83
C ARG A 53 -21.17 -13.41 -8.19
N PHE A 54 -19.98 -12.87 -8.38
CA PHE A 54 -19.79 -11.47 -8.75
C PHE A 54 -19.51 -11.40 -10.24
N ASP A 55 -20.41 -10.78 -10.98
CA ASP A 55 -20.33 -10.67 -12.44
C ASP A 55 -19.41 -9.50 -12.86
N GLY A 56 -18.87 -9.53 -14.08
CA GLY A 56 -17.95 -8.52 -14.59
C GLY A 56 -16.99 -9.06 -15.65
N THR A 57 -15.93 -8.30 -15.96
CA THR A 57 -14.87 -8.73 -16.90
C THR A 57 -14.12 -9.97 -16.43
N ASP A 58 -13.97 -10.11 -15.11
CA ASP A 58 -13.37 -11.28 -14.45
C ASP A 58 -14.33 -11.76 -13.34
N PRO A 59 -15.30 -12.62 -13.70
CA PRO A 59 -16.30 -13.08 -12.74
C PRO A 59 -15.65 -13.99 -11.70
N ILE A 60 -16.13 -13.90 -10.46
CA ILE A 60 -15.68 -14.76 -9.36
C ILE A 60 -16.87 -15.42 -8.68
N GLU A 61 -16.65 -16.63 -8.17
CA GLU A 61 -17.62 -17.35 -7.37
C GLU A 61 -17.02 -17.67 -6.00
N VAL A 62 -17.75 -17.31 -4.94
CA VAL A 62 -17.37 -17.53 -3.54
C VAL A 62 -18.32 -18.57 -2.97
N THR A 63 -17.82 -19.78 -2.75
CA THR A 63 -18.58 -20.93 -2.21
C THR A 63 -18.02 -21.45 -0.89
N ASP A 64 -16.84 -20.99 -0.48
CA ASP A 64 -16.25 -21.34 0.80
C ASP A 64 -17.13 -20.84 1.96
N ALA A 65 -17.45 -21.73 2.89
CA ALA A 65 -18.41 -21.43 3.96
C ALA A 65 -17.96 -20.26 4.83
N ARG A 66 -16.68 -20.18 5.17
CA ARG A 66 -16.14 -19.09 6.00
C ARG A 66 -16.19 -17.77 5.24
N ALA A 67 -15.80 -17.78 3.96
CA ALA A 67 -15.87 -16.59 3.13
C ALA A 67 -17.31 -16.09 2.97
N VAL A 68 -18.25 -16.99 2.70
CA VAL A 68 -19.69 -16.70 2.60
C VAL A 68 -20.22 -16.08 3.88
N GLU A 69 -19.87 -16.62 5.06
CA GLU A 69 -20.29 -16.05 6.35
C GLU A 69 -19.76 -14.63 6.58
N LEU A 70 -18.53 -14.33 6.14
CA LEU A 70 -17.98 -12.96 6.24
C LEU A 70 -18.71 -11.96 5.32
N PHE A 71 -19.08 -12.37 4.11
CA PHE A 71 -19.93 -11.55 3.24
C PHE A 71 -21.34 -11.38 3.83
N LYS A 72 -21.93 -12.45 4.39
CA LYS A 72 -23.22 -12.37 5.10
C LYS A 72 -23.16 -11.38 6.25
N LYS A 73 -22.12 -11.42 7.09
CA LYS A 73 -21.92 -10.46 8.19
C LYS A 73 -21.96 -9.01 7.69
N CYS A 74 -21.31 -8.72 6.56
CA CYS A 74 -21.38 -7.38 5.96
C CYS A 74 -22.81 -7.01 5.54
N LEU A 75 -23.58 -7.93 4.95
CA LEU A 75 -24.98 -7.67 4.58
C LEU A 75 -25.88 -7.49 5.80
N LEU A 76 -25.64 -8.22 6.89
CA LEU A 76 -26.42 -8.10 8.13
C LEU A 76 -26.19 -6.76 8.85
N GLU A 77 -25.06 -6.11 8.62
CA GLU A 77 -24.76 -4.75 9.11
C GLU A 77 -25.36 -3.64 8.23
N ALA A 78 -26.05 -3.98 7.13
CA ALA A 78 -26.56 -2.99 6.22
C ALA A 78 -27.72 -2.16 6.83
N GLU A 79 -27.69 -0.85 6.61
CA GLU A 79 -28.66 0.09 7.17
C GLU A 79 -29.68 0.52 6.12
N VAL A 80 -30.95 0.63 6.48
CA VAL A 80 -31.98 1.13 5.55
C VAL A 80 -31.67 2.59 5.20
N SER A 81 -31.42 2.85 3.92
CA SER A 81 -30.99 4.17 3.43
C SER A 81 -31.31 4.31 1.95
N VAL A 82 -31.83 5.47 1.54
CA VAL A 82 -32.13 5.76 0.14
C VAL A 82 -30.88 6.33 -0.53
N PRO A 83 -30.43 5.80 -1.69
CA PRO A 83 -29.32 6.37 -2.44
C PRO A 83 -29.67 7.76 -2.98
N GLY A 84 -28.71 8.69 -3.02
CA GLY A 84 -28.88 9.98 -3.68
C GLY A 84 -28.96 9.84 -5.20
N GLU A 85 -29.47 10.85 -5.91
CA GLU A 85 -29.58 10.81 -7.38
C GLU A 85 -28.22 10.59 -8.08
N ASP A 86 -27.16 11.22 -7.55
CA ASP A 86 -25.79 11.05 -8.04
C ASP A 86 -25.20 9.66 -7.70
N ASP A 87 -25.76 8.98 -6.71
CA ASP A 87 -25.35 7.65 -6.26
C ASP A 87 -26.00 6.53 -7.09
N MET A 88 -26.76 6.80 -8.16
CA MET A 88 -27.60 5.79 -8.86
C MET A 88 -27.03 5.21 -10.18
N ARG A 89 -25.72 5.28 -10.43
CA ARG A 89 -25.06 4.67 -11.62
C ARG A 89 -24.68 3.18 -11.46
N VAL A 90 -25.58 2.25 -11.79
CA VAL A 90 -25.32 0.80 -11.64
C VAL A 90 -24.12 0.35 -12.50
N THR A 91 -23.13 -0.32 -11.89
CA THR A 91 -21.89 -0.74 -12.60
C THR A 91 -21.52 -2.21 -12.44
N ARG A 92 -21.99 -2.91 -11.40
CA ARG A 92 -21.69 -4.35 -11.17
C ARG A 92 -22.91 -5.06 -10.61
N GLN A 93 -23.01 -6.37 -10.83
CA GLN A 93 -24.08 -7.24 -10.35
C GLN A 93 -23.50 -8.41 -9.53
N VAL A 94 -24.29 -8.90 -8.56
CA VAL A 94 -23.96 -10.12 -7.81
C VAL A 94 -25.17 -11.04 -7.85
N THR A 95 -24.95 -12.30 -8.20
CA THR A 95 -25.94 -13.36 -8.11
C THR A 95 -25.73 -14.14 -6.81
N LEU A 96 -26.82 -14.43 -6.11
CA LEU A 96 -26.80 -15.19 -4.85
C LEU A 96 -27.26 -16.63 -5.06
N ARG A 97 -26.69 -17.54 -4.28
CA ARG A 97 -27.21 -18.91 -4.13
C ARG A 97 -27.90 -19.06 -2.79
N LEU A 98 -29.15 -19.55 -2.80
CA LEU A 98 -29.88 -19.91 -1.59
C LEU A 98 -30.00 -21.43 -1.51
N GLY A 99 -29.40 -22.04 -0.49
CA GLY A 99 -29.29 -23.51 -0.44
C GLY A 99 -28.51 -24.05 -1.65
N ASN A 100 -29.19 -24.78 -2.53
CA ASN A 100 -28.61 -25.37 -3.75
C ASN A 100 -28.98 -24.64 -5.04
N GLU A 101 -29.80 -23.59 -4.97
CA GLU A 101 -30.37 -22.92 -6.14
C GLU A 101 -29.76 -21.53 -6.32
N TRP A 102 -29.21 -21.30 -7.52
CA TRP A 102 -28.85 -19.96 -7.97
C TRP A 102 -30.13 -19.22 -8.33
N MET A 103 -30.29 -18.03 -7.79
CA MET A 103 -31.49 -17.25 -8.09
C MET A 103 -31.43 -16.75 -9.54
N SER A 104 -32.49 -17.04 -10.30
CA SER A 104 -32.57 -16.84 -11.76
C SER A 104 -32.95 -15.42 -12.19
N GLU A 105 -33.49 -14.61 -11.28
CA GLU A 105 -33.71 -13.18 -11.48
C GLU A 105 -32.67 -12.39 -10.69
N PRO A 106 -32.15 -11.28 -11.22
CA PRO A 106 -31.06 -10.58 -10.59
C PRO A 106 -31.60 -9.91 -9.34
N TRP A 107 -31.23 -10.46 -8.19
CA TRP A 107 -31.00 -9.67 -6.99
C TRP A 107 -29.80 -8.78 -7.30
N SER A 108 -29.98 -7.82 -8.22
CA SER A 108 -28.93 -6.95 -8.70
C SER A 108 -28.55 -6.04 -7.54
N PHE A 109 -27.54 -6.45 -6.78
CA PHE A 109 -26.74 -5.54 -5.99
C PHE A 109 -26.30 -4.45 -6.94
N SER A 110 -26.80 -3.24 -6.74
CA SER A 110 -26.39 -2.11 -7.56
C SER A 110 -25.16 -1.52 -6.89
N TYR A 111 -24.00 -1.91 -7.41
CA TYR A 111 -22.75 -1.25 -7.06
C TYR A 111 -22.60 0.04 -7.85
N PHE A 112 -22.08 1.06 -7.18
CA PHE A 112 -21.76 2.35 -7.77
C PHE A 112 -20.23 2.49 -7.77
N ASP A 113 -19.61 2.35 -8.95
CA ASP A 113 -18.16 2.48 -9.17
C ASP A 113 -17.76 3.95 -8.99
N LEU A 114 -17.63 4.35 -7.74
CA LEU A 114 -17.01 5.57 -7.29
C LEU A 114 -15.83 5.19 -6.38
N PRO A 115 -14.91 6.10 -6.04
CA PRO A 115 -13.64 5.76 -5.40
C PRO A 115 -13.82 4.82 -4.19
N PRO A 116 -12.81 3.97 -3.87
CA PRO A 116 -12.84 3.13 -2.68
C PRO A 116 -13.32 3.90 -1.45
N GLY A 117 -14.41 3.45 -0.84
CA GLY A 117 -15.02 4.08 0.35
C GLY A 117 -16.39 4.72 0.14
N ASN A 118 -16.90 4.83 -1.08
CA ASN A 118 -18.26 5.32 -1.32
C ASN A 118 -19.35 4.31 -0.91
N PRO A 119 -20.54 4.80 -0.50
CA PRO A 119 -21.62 3.94 -0.04
C PRO A 119 -22.12 3.06 -1.18
N SER A 120 -22.28 1.77 -0.90
CA SER A 120 -22.88 0.81 -1.81
C SER A 120 -24.27 0.44 -1.32
N TYR A 121 -25.17 0.05 -2.22
CA TYR A 121 -26.56 -0.22 -1.86
C TYR A 121 -27.08 -1.53 -2.45
N VAL A 122 -27.93 -2.21 -1.71
CA VAL A 122 -28.73 -3.34 -2.19
C VAL A 122 -30.21 -3.01 -2.06
N ARG A 123 -31.00 -3.35 -3.08
CA ARG A 123 -32.45 -3.24 -3.03
C ARG A 123 -33.07 -4.58 -2.63
N TRP A 124 -33.95 -4.55 -1.65
CA TRP A 124 -34.75 -5.71 -1.24
C TRP A 124 -36.21 -5.28 -1.06
N GLY A 125 -37.08 -5.78 -1.95
CA GLY A 125 -38.45 -5.29 -2.10
C GLY A 125 -38.48 -3.78 -2.42
N ASP A 126 -39.20 -3.02 -1.59
CA ASP A 126 -39.34 -1.57 -1.73
C ASP A 126 -38.30 -0.77 -0.91
N LYS A 127 -37.32 -1.44 -0.29
CA LYS A 127 -36.30 -0.80 0.55
C LYS A 127 -34.91 -0.90 -0.07
N TRP A 128 -34.12 0.13 0.22
CA TRP A 128 -32.69 0.17 -0.05
C TRP A 128 -31.90 0.00 1.25
N TYR A 129 -30.82 -0.77 1.18
CA TYR A 129 -29.93 -1.05 2.29
C TYR A 129 -28.52 -0.61 1.89
N LYS A 130 -27.95 0.33 2.63
CA LYS A 130 -26.57 0.75 2.49
C LYS A 130 -25.67 -0.30 3.13
N ILE A 131 -24.82 -0.94 2.33
CA ILE A 131 -23.90 -1.98 2.78
C ILE A 131 -22.56 -1.35 3.26
N PRO A 132 -21.86 -1.99 4.20
CA PRO A 132 -20.55 -1.54 4.63
C PRO A 132 -19.55 -1.45 3.47
N GLY A 133 -18.75 -0.38 3.45
CA GLY A 133 -17.77 -0.10 2.39
C GLY A 133 -16.64 -1.12 2.23
N ARG A 134 -16.62 -2.20 3.02
CA ARG A 134 -15.67 -3.31 2.93
C ARG A 134 -16.17 -4.50 2.09
N PHE A 135 -17.46 -4.56 1.76
CA PHE A 135 -18.06 -5.66 0.99
C PHE A 135 -17.41 -5.84 -0.38
N TRP A 136 -17.32 -4.77 -1.18
CA TRP A 136 -16.72 -4.82 -2.51
C TRP A 136 -15.21 -5.01 -2.51
N PRO A 137 -14.45 -4.34 -1.62
CA PRO A 137 -13.04 -4.67 -1.43
C PRO A 137 -12.74 -6.13 -1.12
N MET A 138 -13.61 -6.84 -0.40
CA MET A 138 -13.47 -8.28 -0.20
C MET A 138 -13.61 -9.05 -1.53
N ALA A 139 -14.64 -8.74 -2.33
CA ALA A 139 -14.82 -9.36 -3.63
C ALA A 139 -13.64 -9.06 -4.58
N ASP A 140 -13.18 -7.82 -4.60
CA ASP A 140 -12.03 -7.40 -5.39
C ASP A 140 -10.75 -8.12 -4.94
N ALA A 141 -10.57 -8.34 -3.63
CA ALA A 141 -9.45 -9.14 -3.12
C ALA A 141 -9.53 -10.61 -3.57
N VAL A 142 -10.70 -11.25 -3.54
CA VAL A 142 -10.85 -12.62 -4.07
C VAL A 142 -10.49 -12.68 -5.55
N ARG A 143 -10.94 -11.69 -6.34
CA ARG A 143 -10.62 -11.60 -7.77
C ARG A 143 -9.13 -11.40 -8.03
N GLN A 144 -8.49 -10.52 -7.26
CA GLN A 144 -7.08 -10.19 -7.42
C GLN A 144 -6.17 -11.36 -7.00
N PHE A 145 -6.43 -11.95 -5.83
CA PHE A 145 -5.53 -12.94 -5.25
C PHE A 145 -5.85 -14.36 -5.67
N GLN A 146 -7.11 -14.65 -6.02
CA GLN A 146 -7.60 -15.99 -6.34
C GLN A 146 -7.17 -17.01 -5.28
N PRO A 147 -7.57 -16.83 -4.01
CA PRO A 147 -7.09 -17.65 -2.91
C PRO A 147 -7.45 -19.12 -3.13
N GLY A 148 -6.47 -20.02 -2.93
CA GLY A 148 -6.69 -21.46 -3.01
C GLY A 148 -7.47 -22.03 -1.81
N SER A 149 -7.53 -21.29 -0.70
CA SER A 149 -8.30 -21.61 0.49
C SER A 149 -8.57 -20.33 1.31
N PHE A 150 -9.66 -20.33 2.09
CA PHE A 150 -9.98 -19.31 3.09
C PHE A 150 -9.71 -19.78 4.53
N ASP A 151 -9.09 -20.96 4.67
CA ASP A 151 -8.62 -21.48 5.95
C ASP A 151 -7.54 -20.58 6.54
N ILE A 152 -7.67 -20.29 7.82
CA ILE A 152 -6.70 -19.52 8.61
C ILE A 152 -6.12 -20.45 9.66
N ASP A 153 -4.81 -20.33 9.88
CA ASP A 153 -4.15 -21.00 10.99
C ASP A 153 -4.82 -20.60 12.31
N PRO A 154 -5.28 -21.55 13.16
CA PRO A 154 -6.03 -21.21 14.37
C PRO A 154 -5.30 -20.27 15.32
N ASP A 155 -3.98 -20.41 15.46
CA ASP A 155 -3.18 -19.54 16.33
C ASP A 155 -3.14 -18.11 15.77
N ASP A 156 -2.98 -17.97 14.44
CA ASP A 156 -2.99 -16.66 13.78
C ASP A 156 -4.39 -16.02 13.87
N LEU A 157 -5.45 -16.82 13.73
CA LEU A 157 -6.83 -16.34 13.85
C LEU A 157 -7.12 -15.81 15.25
N GLU A 158 -6.85 -16.60 16.29
CA GLU A 158 -7.08 -16.22 17.69
C GLU A 158 -6.28 -14.95 18.03
N PHE A 159 -5.00 -14.92 17.66
CA PHE A 159 -4.14 -13.77 17.90
C PHE A 159 -4.65 -12.50 17.21
N LEU A 160 -5.02 -12.56 15.93
CA LEU A 160 -5.47 -11.38 15.20
C LEU A 160 -6.83 -10.86 15.71
N GLN A 161 -7.72 -11.76 16.11
CA GLN A 161 -9.02 -11.40 16.69
C GLN A 161 -8.89 -10.72 18.06
N GLU A 162 -7.87 -11.04 18.86
CA GLU A 162 -7.56 -10.31 20.11
C GLU A 162 -7.35 -8.80 19.86
N TYR A 163 -6.81 -8.44 18.69
CA TYR A 163 -6.59 -7.06 18.27
C TYR A 163 -7.71 -6.50 17.38
N GLY A 164 -8.80 -7.24 17.19
CA GLY A 164 -9.96 -6.80 16.41
C GLY A 164 -9.80 -6.92 14.89
N TRP A 165 -8.89 -7.75 14.40
CA TRP A 165 -8.68 -7.99 12.97
C TRP A 165 -9.20 -9.38 12.57
N GLU A 166 -10.10 -9.42 11.59
CA GLU A 166 -10.62 -10.66 11.02
C GLU A 166 -9.85 -11.00 9.73
N PRO A 167 -8.94 -12.00 9.74
CA PRO A 167 -8.18 -12.39 8.56
C PRO A 167 -9.10 -13.06 7.53
N PHE A 168 -9.29 -12.49 6.35
CA PHE A 168 -10.16 -13.03 5.32
C PHE A 168 -9.60 -14.29 4.66
N PHE A 169 -8.36 -14.26 4.19
CA PHE A 169 -7.64 -15.42 3.67
C PHE A 169 -6.13 -15.14 3.72
N LEU A 170 -5.33 -16.20 3.63
CA LEU A 170 -3.89 -16.09 3.48
C LEU A 170 -3.52 -15.72 2.04
N ILE A 171 -2.80 -14.62 1.88
CA ILE A 171 -2.25 -14.16 0.60
C ILE A 171 -1.02 -14.97 0.22
N SER A 172 -0.05 -15.10 1.15
CA SER A 172 1.21 -15.81 0.89
C SER A 172 1.94 -16.16 2.18
N ARG A 173 2.88 -17.11 2.07
CA ARG A 173 3.91 -17.43 3.06
C ARG A 173 5.27 -17.25 2.42
N THR A 174 6.18 -16.59 3.12
CA THR A 174 7.55 -16.36 2.66
C THR A 174 8.51 -16.60 3.80
N THR A 175 9.60 -17.29 3.51
CA THR A 175 10.73 -17.46 4.44
C THR A 175 11.76 -16.38 4.16
N VAL A 176 12.25 -15.72 5.21
CA VAL A 176 13.17 -14.58 5.12
C VAL A 176 14.18 -14.62 6.26
N GLU A 177 15.42 -14.25 5.98
CA GLU A 177 16.44 -14.06 7.01
C GLU A 177 16.32 -12.64 7.56
N LEU A 178 16.15 -12.50 8.87
CA LEU A 178 16.16 -11.18 9.52
C LEU A 178 17.57 -10.59 9.45
N PRO A 179 17.71 -9.26 9.31
CA PRO A 179 19.01 -8.62 9.29
C PRO A 179 19.79 -8.95 10.58
N PRO A 180 21.12 -9.11 10.53
CA PRO A 180 21.91 -9.48 11.71
C PRO A 180 22.01 -8.36 12.75
N ALA A 181 21.73 -7.12 12.35
CA ALA A 181 21.72 -5.94 13.22
C ALA A 181 20.79 -4.87 12.65
N TRP A 182 20.33 -3.96 13.51
CA TRP A 182 19.58 -2.77 13.13
C TRP A 182 20.51 -1.64 12.65
N VAL A 183 21.38 -1.95 11.68
CA VAL A 183 22.31 -0.99 11.07
C VAL A 183 22.20 -1.05 9.56
N HIS A 184 21.69 0.01 8.96
CA HIS A 184 21.54 0.15 7.52
C HIS A 184 22.78 0.84 6.92
N ARG A 185 23.46 0.19 5.97
CA ARG A 185 24.64 0.78 5.32
C ARG A 185 24.24 1.64 4.12
N PRO A 186 25.03 2.67 3.77
CA PRO A 186 24.78 3.47 2.57
C PRO A 186 24.79 2.62 1.31
N GLY A 187 23.78 2.80 0.46
CA GLY A 187 23.69 2.12 -0.83
C GLY A 187 23.10 0.70 -0.78
N ASP A 188 22.90 0.15 0.42
CA ASP A 188 22.18 -1.11 0.58
C ASP A 188 20.68 -0.91 0.37
N PHE A 189 19.99 -1.98 -0.01
CA PHE A 189 18.54 -2.00 -0.08
C PHE A 189 17.96 -1.86 1.34
N PRO A 190 16.89 -1.09 1.58
CA PRO A 190 16.46 -0.69 2.92
C PRO A 190 15.63 -1.76 3.66
N ASP A 191 15.98 -3.03 3.52
CA ASP A 191 15.33 -4.13 4.24
C ASP A 191 15.55 -4.03 5.76
N VAL A 192 16.75 -3.61 6.20
CA VAL A 192 17.05 -3.34 7.61
C VAL A 192 16.09 -2.29 8.17
N VAL A 193 15.84 -1.22 7.40
CA VAL A 193 14.92 -0.15 7.79
C VAL A 193 13.50 -0.68 7.90
N TYR A 194 13.05 -1.46 6.90
CA TYR A 194 11.75 -2.11 6.90
C TYR A 194 11.55 -2.98 8.16
N TRP A 195 12.48 -3.87 8.45
CA TRP A 195 12.38 -4.79 9.59
C TRP A 195 12.48 -4.06 10.93
N ALA A 196 13.37 -3.08 11.05
CA ALA A 196 13.50 -2.27 12.27
C ALA A 196 12.23 -1.46 12.56
N TRP A 197 11.63 -0.86 11.52
CA TRP A 197 10.39 -0.08 11.65
C TRP A 197 9.27 -0.99 12.16
N ASN A 198 9.08 -2.13 11.51
CA ASN A 198 8.02 -3.08 11.86
C ASN A 198 8.28 -3.77 13.21
N ASN A 199 9.53 -3.84 13.66
CA ASN A 199 9.86 -4.26 15.02
C ASN A 199 9.32 -3.27 16.06
N GLU A 200 9.47 -1.96 15.84
CA GLU A 200 8.89 -0.95 16.76
C GLU A 200 7.36 -1.08 16.83
N LEU A 201 6.70 -1.30 15.69
CA LEU A 201 5.26 -1.55 15.65
C LEU A 201 4.85 -2.85 16.38
N SER A 202 5.69 -3.88 16.29
CA SER A 202 5.49 -5.16 16.98
C SER A 202 5.66 -5.02 18.51
N LYS A 203 6.59 -4.16 18.96
CA LYS A 203 6.79 -3.87 20.40
C LYS A 203 5.58 -3.21 21.05
N ASP A 204 4.81 -2.42 20.31
CA ASP A 204 3.55 -1.81 20.80
C ASP A 204 2.51 -2.86 21.22
N ILE A 205 2.63 -4.10 20.72
CA ILE A 205 1.77 -5.24 21.05
C ILE A 205 2.51 -6.33 21.85
N GLY A 206 3.66 -6.00 22.44
CA GLY A 206 4.41 -6.91 23.33
C GLY A 206 5.24 -7.97 22.61
N LEU A 207 5.45 -7.84 21.30
CA LEU A 207 6.30 -8.72 20.50
C LEU A 207 7.66 -8.06 20.22
N ASP A 208 8.71 -8.84 19.97
CA ASP A 208 10.05 -8.29 19.70
C ASP A 208 10.85 -9.23 18.77
N LEU A 209 11.28 -8.68 17.65
CA LEU A 209 12.10 -9.36 16.65
C LEU A 209 13.59 -9.35 17.01
N THR A 210 14.04 -8.52 17.95
CA THR A 210 15.46 -8.34 18.31
C THR A 210 16.17 -9.66 18.70
N PRO A 211 15.55 -10.59 19.46
CA PRO A 211 16.16 -11.88 19.79
C PRO A 211 16.31 -12.85 18.59
N TYR A 212 15.77 -12.48 17.43
CA TYR A 212 15.72 -13.28 16.22
C TYR A 212 16.55 -12.70 15.08
N LEU A 213 17.32 -11.63 15.31
CA LEU A 213 18.23 -11.07 14.30
C LEU A 213 19.23 -12.12 13.79
N GLY A 214 19.46 -12.11 12.48
CA GLY A 214 20.28 -13.11 11.78
C GLY A 214 19.66 -14.52 11.72
N LYS A 215 18.40 -14.70 12.12
CA LYS A 215 17.69 -15.97 12.00
C LYS A 215 16.70 -15.93 10.84
N THR A 216 16.44 -17.11 10.29
CA THR A 216 15.37 -17.33 9.33
C THR A 216 14.01 -17.38 10.05
N VAL A 217 13.05 -16.60 9.56
CA VAL A 217 11.68 -16.51 10.05
C VAL A 217 10.68 -16.73 8.92
N GLU A 218 9.44 -17.06 9.26
CA GLU A 218 8.33 -17.14 8.32
C GLU A 218 7.47 -15.89 8.43
N ALA A 219 7.26 -15.18 7.32
CA ALA A 219 6.28 -14.11 7.21
C ALA A 219 5.02 -14.62 6.51
N ARG A 220 3.86 -14.39 7.11
CA ARG A 220 2.53 -14.71 6.57
C ARG A 220 1.79 -13.42 6.29
N LEU A 221 1.28 -13.30 5.07
CA LEU A 221 0.46 -12.16 4.66
C LEU A 221 -0.99 -12.59 4.66
N TYR A 222 -1.83 -11.90 5.43
CA TYR A 222 -3.27 -12.14 5.44
C TYR A 222 -4.00 -10.91 4.89
N LYS A 223 -4.99 -11.15 4.03
CA LYS A 223 -5.98 -10.13 3.71
C LYS A 223 -6.86 -9.94 4.94
N THR A 224 -7.20 -8.72 5.33
CA THR A 224 -8.17 -8.43 6.41
C THR A 224 -9.53 -8.06 5.84
N VAL A 225 -10.59 -8.32 6.60
CA VAL A 225 -11.96 -7.84 6.32
C VAL A 225 -12.07 -6.35 6.62
N GLU A 226 -11.49 -5.92 7.74
CA GLU A 226 -11.48 -4.53 8.16
C GLU A 226 -10.56 -3.68 7.27
N ASN A 227 -10.93 -2.40 7.14
CA ASN A 227 -10.09 -1.39 6.51
C ASN A 227 -8.99 -0.95 7.47
N LEU A 228 -7.84 -0.53 6.93
CA LEU A 228 -6.82 0.16 7.71
C LEU A 228 -7.32 1.49 8.30
N PRO A 229 -6.59 2.06 9.29
CA PRO A 229 -6.93 3.37 9.87
C PRO A 229 -7.09 4.48 8.84
N GLU A 230 -7.89 5.50 9.15
CA GLU A 230 -8.24 6.59 8.22
C GLU A 230 -7.04 7.39 7.69
N ILE A 231 -5.91 7.36 8.39
CA ILE A 231 -4.69 8.10 8.01
C ILE A 231 -4.15 7.70 6.62
N VAL A 232 -4.44 6.48 6.13
CA VAL A 232 -4.04 6.05 4.78
C VAL A 232 -5.05 6.43 3.69
N GLY A 233 -6.10 7.16 4.06
CA GLY A 233 -7.10 7.69 3.15
C GLY A 233 -7.81 6.59 2.33
N PRO A 234 -8.05 6.82 1.03
CA PRO A 234 -8.88 5.92 0.21
C PRO A 234 -8.25 4.53 0.01
N ASN A 235 -6.94 4.39 0.19
CA ASN A 235 -6.26 3.10 -0.04
C ASN A 235 -6.47 2.10 1.10
N ARG A 236 -7.15 2.49 2.19
CA ARG A 236 -7.33 1.66 3.39
C ARG A 236 -7.95 0.28 3.14
N SER A 237 -8.67 0.11 2.05
CA SER A 237 -9.31 -1.16 1.66
C SER A 237 -8.33 -2.20 1.10
N TYR A 238 -7.12 -1.79 0.69
CA TYR A 238 -6.08 -2.69 0.20
C TYR A 238 -5.20 -3.27 1.32
N GLY A 239 -5.46 -2.89 2.57
CA GLY A 239 -4.69 -3.35 3.72
C GLY A 239 -4.58 -4.86 3.84
N ARG A 240 -3.44 -5.26 4.41
CA ARG A 240 -3.11 -6.61 4.83
C ARG A 240 -2.51 -6.57 6.23
N VAL A 241 -2.51 -7.70 6.91
CA VAL A 241 -1.75 -7.90 8.14
C VAL A 241 -0.58 -8.84 7.86
N VAL A 242 0.57 -8.51 8.42
CA VAL A 242 1.76 -9.35 8.41
C VAL A 242 1.89 -10.02 9.76
N VAL A 243 2.07 -11.33 9.77
CA VAL A 243 2.38 -12.12 10.97
C VAL A 243 3.72 -12.80 10.75
N VAL A 244 4.66 -12.60 11.68
CA VAL A 244 6.01 -13.18 11.62
C VAL A 244 6.11 -14.28 12.67
N ARG A 245 6.58 -15.46 12.24
CA ARG A 245 6.73 -16.64 13.09
C ARG A 245 8.17 -17.15 13.10
N SER A 246 8.58 -17.65 14.25
CA SER A 246 9.81 -18.40 14.43
C SER A 246 9.56 -19.55 15.40
N GLU A 247 10.03 -20.76 15.06
CA GLU A 247 9.90 -21.94 15.92
C GLU A 247 8.45 -22.19 16.41
N GLY A 248 7.48 -21.96 15.52
CA GLY A 248 6.05 -22.14 15.81
C GLY A 248 5.42 -21.02 16.64
N LYS A 249 6.14 -19.95 17.01
CA LYS A 249 5.61 -18.81 17.79
C LYS A 249 5.44 -17.58 16.93
N ILE A 250 4.41 -16.77 17.21
CA ILE A 250 4.28 -15.42 16.67
C ILE A 250 5.27 -14.51 17.40
N ILE A 251 6.14 -13.85 16.65
CA ILE A 251 7.24 -13.01 17.17
C ILE A 251 7.19 -11.56 16.70
N GLY A 252 6.31 -11.26 15.74
CA GLY A 252 6.02 -9.90 15.29
C GLY A 252 4.73 -9.87 14.48
N ALA A 253 4.03 -8.73 14.50
CA ALA A 253 2.86 -8.51 13.66
C ALA A 253 2.54 -7.02 13.49
N TRP A 254 2.07 -6.64 12.32
CA TRP A 254 1.72 -5.26 11.99
C TRP A 254 0.78 -5.20 10.78
N LEU A 255 0.12 -4.05 10.62
CA LEU A 255 -0.71 -3.73 9.46
C LEU A 255 0.14 -3.07 8.38
N ALA A 256 -0.11 -3.40 7.12
CA ALA A 256 0.60 -2.84 5.98
C ALA A 256 -0.35 -2.55 4.81
N LEU A 257 -0.05 -1.51 4.03
CA LEU A 257 -0.85 -1.17 2.83
C LEU A 257 -0.49 -2.03 1.61
N GLY A 258 0.69 -2.65 1.60
CA GLY A 258 1.15 -3.47 0.47
C GLY A 258 1.78 -2.63 -0.63
N ARG A 259 1.36 -2.84 -1.88
CA ARG A 259 1.91 -2.18 -3.07
C ARG A 259 1.75 -0.65 -3.04
N HIS A 260 2.67 0.03 -3.72
CA HIS A 260 2.74 1.48 -3.99
C HIS A 260 3.12 2.38 -2.81
N PHE A 261 2.90 1.95 -1.57
CA PHE A 261 3.23 2.76 -0.39
C PHE A 261 3.76 1.90 0.76
N CYS A 262 4.94 2.26 1.26
CA CYS A 262 5.55 1.64 2.44
C CYS A 262 4.90 2.14 3.76
N PHE A 263 3.57 2.13 3.84
CA PHE A 263 2.85 2.43 5.07
C PHE A 263 2.72 1.18 5.94
N ALA A 264 3.00 1.35 7.23
CA ALA A 264 2.71 0.36 8.26
C ALA A 264 2.27 1.02 9.59
N CYS A 265 1.45 0.32 10.36
CA CYS A 265 1.07 0.69 11.73
C CYS A 265 0.91 -0.56 12.61
N SER A 266 0.94 -0.39 13.93
CA SER A 266 0.73 -1.51 14.86
C SER A 266 -0.68 -2.10 14.72
N LEU A 267 -0.92 -3.29 15.27
CA LEU A 267 -2.30 -3.84 15.29
C LEU A 267 -3.28 -2.98 16.10
N LYS A 268 -2.78 -2.04 16.92
CA LYS A 268 -3.59 -1.02 17.61
C LYS A 268 -3.84 0.24 16.76
N GLY A 269 -3.40 0.24 15.50
CA GLY A 269 -3.53 1.36 14.57
C GLY A 269 -2.59 2.54 14.85
N ARG A 270 -1.53 2.35 15.65
CA ARG A 270 -0.58 3.40 16.01
C ARG A 270 0.58 3.47 15.02
N THR A 271 0.95 4.69 14.64
CA THR A 271 2.07 4.95 13.73
C THR A 271 3.42 4.77 14.42
N LEU A 272 4.52 4.78 13.65
CA LEU A 272 5.87 4.78 14.21
C LEU A 272 6.07 5.94 15.21
N GLU A 273 5.58 7.12 14.87
CA GLU A 273 5.71 8.31 15.72
C GLU A 273 4.89 8.16 17.00
N ASP A 274 3.69 7.59 16.92
CA ASP A 274 2.86 7.33 18.11
C ASP A 274 3.55 6.36 19.07
N VAL A 275 4.23 5.34 18.54
CA VAL A 275 4.85 4.28 19.35
C VAL A 275 6.20 4.70 19.92
N THR A 276 7.02 5.39 19.13
CA THR A 276 8.40 5.74 19.50
C THR A 276 8.54 7.14 20.09
N GLY A 277 7.56 8.03 19.85
CA GLY A 277 7.64 9.46 20.18
C GLY A 277 8.63 10.25 19.33
N LYS A 278 9.18 9.66 18.26
CA LYS A 278 10.12 10.28 17.34
C LYS A 278 9.50 10.43 15.96
N SER A 279 9.84 11.50 15.25
CA SER A 279 9.56 11.56 13.81
C SER A 279 10.31 10.45 13.06
N VAL A 280 9.85 10.13 11.85
CA VAL A 280 10.50 9.14 10.99
C VAL A 280 11.99 9.45 10.80
N ASP A 281 12.32 10.70 10.49
CA ASP A 281 13.71 11.12 10.26
C ASP A 281 14.56 10.99 11.53
N GLU A 282 14.04 11.41 12.70
CA GLU A 282 14.73 11.24 13.99
C GLU A 282 14.95 9.76 14.33
N TRP A 283 13.98 8.90 14.04
CA TRP A 283 14.10 7.47 14.28
C TRP A 283 15.11 6.81 13.34
N LEU A 284 15.13 7.17 12.05
CA LEU A 284 16.08 6.62 11.07
C LEU A 284 17.54 6.84 11.47
N THR A 285 17.84 7.94 12.17
CA THR A 285 19.20 8.22 12.69
C THR A 285 19.75 7.10 13.58
N THR A 286 18.86 6.34 14.24
CA THR A 286 19.25 5.26 15.15
C THR A 286 19.78 4.01 14.43
N LEU A 287 19.60 3.95 13.10
CA LEU A 287 19.99 2.82 12.26
C LEU A 287 21.31 3.08 11.50
N ILE A 288 21.99 4.19 11.78
CA ILE A 288 23.15 4.65 11.03
C ILE A 288 24.42 4.39 11.83
N ASP A 289 25.44 3.83 11.18
CA ASP A 289 26.81 3.89 11.70
C ASP A 289 27.52 5.14 11.16
N PRO A 290 27.70 6.21 11.95
CA PRO A 290 28.36 7.43 11.50
C PRO A 290 29.86 7.24 11.24
N ASN A 291 30.44 6.08 11.59
CA ASN A 291 31.83 5.75 11.32
C ASN A 291 32.04 5.02 9.99
N ASP A 292 30.95 4.66 9.30
CA ASP A 292 31.04 4.07 7.97
C ASP A 292 31.83 5.00 7.02
N PRO A 293 32.81 4.48 6.26
CA PRO A 293 33.63 5.30 5.37
C PRO A 293 32.84 6.05 4.30
N MET A 294 31.75 5.46 3.79
CA MET A 294 30.88 6.11 2.81
C MET A 294 30.04 7.19 3.48
N GLU A 295 29.46 6.94 4.65
CA GLU A 295 28.73 7.98 5.41
C GLU A 295 29.60 9.21 5.67
N ARG A 296 30.83 9.00 6.17
CA ARG A 296 31.78 10.10 6.43
C ARG A 296 32.17 10.87 5.18
N ARG A 297 32.30 10.18 4.05
CA ARG A 297 32.63 10.81 2.78
C ARG A 297 31.47 11.69 2.30
N LEU A 298 30.25 11.16 2.33
CA LEU A 298 29.07 11.87 1.85
C LEU A 298 28.65 13.00 2.79
N SER A 299 28.88 12.87 4.10
CA SER A 299 28.51 13.91 5.07
C SER A 299 29.32 15.21 4.93
N ALA A 300 30.50 15.13 4.34
CA ALA A 300 31.34 16.30 4.06
C ALA A 300 30.99 17.02 2.75
N MET A 301 30.05 16.51 1.96
CA MET A 301 29.69 17.06 0.64
C MET A 301 28.59 18.12 0.72
N THR A 302 28.65 19.09 -0.20
CA THR A 302 27.53 20.00 -0.46
C THR A 302 26.42 19.28 -1.24
N PRO A 303 25.18 19.81 -1.29
CA PRO A 303 24.11 19.22 -2.09
C PRO A 303 24.50 19.03 -3.57
N GLU A 304 25.19 20.01 -4.17
CA GLU A 304 25.64 19.96 -5.56
C GLU A 304 26.64 18.81 -5.78
N GLN A 305 27.57 18.62 -4.85
CA GLN A 305 28.53 17.51 -4.89
C GLN A 305 27.85 16.14 -4.73
N ILE A 306 26.77 16.05 -3.93
CA ILE A 306 25.95 14.84 -3.83
C ILE A 306 25.24 14.57 -5.17
N LEU A 307 24.67 15.58 -5.82
CA LEU A 307 24.02 15.44 -7.13
C LEU A 307 25.02 15.01 -8.22
N GLU A 308 26.20 15.63 -8.27
CA GLU A 308 27.29 15.22 -9.15
C GLU A 308 27.70 13.76 -8.90
N THR A 309 27.83 13.37 -7.63
CA THR A 309 28.18 12.00 -7.24
C THR A 309 27.13 11.00 -7.68
N TYR A 310 25.85 11.30 -7.44
CA TYR A 310 24.70 10.47 -7.81
C TYR A 310 24.65 10.18 -9.31
N TYR A 311 24.62 11.22 -10.15
CA TYR A 311 24.53 11.04 -11.60
C TYR A 311 25.79 10.42 -12.20
N SER A 312 26.97 10.77 -11.70
CA SER A 312 28.24 10.14 -12.13
C SER A 312 28.31 8.66 -11.73
N ALA A 313 27.68 8.27 -10.63
CA ALA A 313 27.60 6.87 -10.20
C ALA A 313 26.67 6.06 -11.11
N ILE A 314 25.50 6.61 -11.48
CA ILE A 314 24.58 5.99 -12.45
C ILE A 314 25.25 5.74 -13.81
N ASP A 315 25.98 6.74 -14.32
CA ASP A 315 26.66 6.62 -15.62
C ASP A 315 27.68 5.48 -15.61
N ARG A 316 28.45 5.37 -14.52
CA ARG A 316 29.45 4.31 -14.29
C ARG A 316 28.88 2.97 -13.85
N LYS A 317 27.55 2.85 -13.71
CA LYS A 317 26.85 1.65 -13.20
C LYS A 317 27.25 1.28 -11.77
N ASP A 318 27.67 2.27 -10.98
CA ASP A 318 27.96 2.14 -9.55
C ASP A 318 26.70 2.47 -8.74
N TYR A 319 25.71 1.59 -8.80
CA TYR A 319 24.39 1.83 -8.22
C TYR A 319 24.41 1.92 -6.70
N ALA A 320 25.32 1.19 -6.04
CA ALA A 320 25.50 1.30 -4.59
C ALA A 320 25.88 2.75 -4.19
N THR A 321 26.82 3.37 -4.89
CA THR A 321 27.16 4.78 -4.63
C THR A 321 25.99 5.71 -4.97
N ALA A 322 25.22 5.44 -6.03
CA ALA A 322 24.04 6.23 -6.36
C ALA A 322 22.99 6.16 -5.23
N HIS A 323 22.61 4.96 -4.80
CA HIS A 323 21.66 4.78 -3.69
C HIS A 323 22.19 5.32 -2.36
N ALA A 324 23.51 5.34 -2.14
CA ALA A 324 24.10 5.98 -0.96
C ALA A 324 23.88 7.51 -0.92
N CYS A 325 23.70 8.15 -2.07
CA CYS A 325 23.34 9.57 -2.16
C CYS A 325 21.86 9.85 -1.85
N GLU A 326 21.00 8.84 -1.86
CA GLU A 326 19.58 8.94 -1.50
C GLU A 326 19.38 8.84 0.02
N SER A 327 18.37 9.55 0.53
CA SER A 327 17.97 9.42 1.93
C SER A 327 17.28 8.08 2.18
N ARG A 328 17.38 7.53 3.38
CA ARG A 328 16.68 6.30 3.79
C ARG A 328 15.17 6.46 3.69
N SER A 329 14.65 7.66 3.97
CA SER A 329 13.24 8.00 3.73
C SER A 329 12.85 7.85 2.26
N HIS A 330 13.71 8.28 1.32
CA HIS A 330 13.51 8.05 -0.11
C HIS A 330 13.62 6.56 -0.47
N LEU A 331 14.61 5.87 0.09
CA LEU A 331 14.86 4.45 -0.21
C LEU A 331 13.63 3.58 0.11
N LEU A 332 12.84 3.92 1.14
CA LEU A 332 11.59 3.21 1.49
C LEU A 332 10.56 3.18 0.35
N VAL A 333 10.65 4.04 -0.66
CA VAL A 333 9.80 3.96 -1.86
C VAL A 333 10.07 2.65 -2.62
N TYR A 334 11.33 2.22 -2.71
CA TYR A 334 11.71 1.01 -3.44
C TYR A 334 11.18 -0.29 -2.79
N ILE A 335 10.84 -0.26 -1.49
CA ILE A 335 10.26 -1.40 -0.76
C ILE A 335 8.93 -1.85 -1.38
N ALA A 336 8.08 -0.90 -1.78
CA ALA A 336 6.70 -1.16 -2.17
C ALA A 336 6.34 -0.73 -3.60
N SER A 337 7.19 0.06 -4.26
CA SER A 337 6.92 0.56 -5.62
C SER A 337 6.76 -0.59 -6.61
N ASN A 338 5.61 -0.62 -7.30
CA ASN A 338 5.27 -1.62 -8.32
C ASN A 338 5.45 -3.09 -7.89
N MET A 339 5.43 -3.34 -6.58
CA MET A 339 5.59 -4.67 -6.00
C MET A 339 4.36 -5.55 -6.30
N ASP A 340 4.56 -6.86 -6.50
CA ASP A 340 3.46 -7.85 -6.45
C ASP A 340 2.84 -7.87 -5.04
N ASP A 341 1.52 -7.75 -4.94
CA ASP A 341 0.81 -7.75 -3.65
C ASP A 341 0.94 -9.05 -2.84
N ARG A 342 1.44 -10.14 -3.46
CA ARG A 342 1.81 -11.40 -2.78
C ARG A 342 3.19 -11.36 -2.12
N ARG A 343 4.02 -10.36 -2.42
CA ARG A 343 5.36 -10.18 -1.82
C ARG A 343 5.30 -9.34 -0.55
N LEU A 344 6.21 -9.60 0.38
CA LEU A 344 6.34 -8.83 1.62
C LEU A 344 6.90 -7.42 1.32
N TYR A 345 7.97 -7.37 0.54
CA TYR A 345 8.61 -6.19 -0.05
C TYR A 345 9.36 -6.61 -1.34
N ASN A 346 9.84 -5.67 -2.14
CA ASN A 346 10.68 -5.95 -3.32
C ASN A 346 12.04 -6.57 -2.94
N ASP A 347 12.53 -7.53 -3.71
CA ASP A 347 13.78 -8.26 -3.46
C ASP A 347 15.07 -7.45 -3.74
N GLY A 348 14.94 -6.18 -4.11
CA GLY A 348 16.04 -5.27 -4.40
C GLY A 348 15.57 -4.04 -5.18
N PHE A 349 16.52 -3.26 -5.65
CA PHE A 349 16.29 -2.04 -6.44
C PHE A 349 15.91 -2.33 -7.92
N GLY A 350 16.16 -3.55 -8.42
CA GLY A 350 15.73 -4.04 -9.74
C GLY A 350 16.79 -3.95 -10.86
N GLU A 351 18.00 -3.51 -10.55
CA GLU A 351 19.09 -3.33 -11.51
C GLU A 351 19.53 -4.64 -12.16
N ASP A 352 19.43 -5.75 -11.40
CA ASP A 352 19.71 -7.12 -11.87
C ASP A 352 18.79 -7.54 -13.03
N ARG A 353 17.56 -7.00 -13.05
CA ARG A 353 16.57 -7.19 -14.11
C ARG A 353 16.65 -6.11 -15.20
N GLY A 354 17.60 -5.18 -15.09
CA GLY A 354 17.72 -4.02 -15.99
C GLY A 354 16.64 -2.94 -15.75
N GLU A 355 15.97 -2.99 -14.61
CA GLU A 355 15.00 -2.00 -14.15
C GLU A 355 15.71 -0.92 -13.31
N GLY A 356 14.94 0.01 -12.71
CA GLY A 356 15.51 1.03 -11.81
C GLY A 356 16.59 1.88 -12.47
N LEU A 357 17.72 2.07 -11.77
CA LEU A 357 18.85 2.84 -12.30
C LEU A 357 19.57 2.12 -13.45
N ALA A 358 19.37 0.81 -13.63
CA ALA A 358 19.94 0.06 -14.75
C ALA A 358 19.22 0.25 -16.08
N ASN A 359 18.06 0.92 -16.09
CA ASN A 359 17.42 1.34 -17.33
C ASN A 359 18.22 2.44 -18.07
N PHE A 360 19.10 3.17 -17.36
CA PHE A 360 19.96 4.17 -17.96
C PHE A 360 21.15 3.53 -18.68
N ILE A 361 21.28 3.81 -19.98
CA ILE A 361 22.47 3.51 -20.79
C ILE A 361 23.59 4.47 -20.41
N SER A 362 23.32 5.77 -20.42
CA SER A 362 24.23 6.83 -19.98
C SER A 362 23.45 7.98 -19.34
N VAL A 363 24.10 8.68 -18.41
CA VAL A 363 23.55 9.88 -17.77
C VAL A 363 24.67 10.89 -17.57
N LYS A 364 24.41 12.15 -17.92
CA LYS A 364 25.35 13.24 -17.73
C LYS A 364 24.63 14.41 -17.10
N LEU A 365 25.11 14.83 -15.93
CA LEU A 365 24.66 16.05 -15.28
C LEU A 365 25.14 17.25 -16.10
N ILE A 366 24.21 18.12 -16.50
CA ILE A 366 24.47 19.31 -17.33
C ILE A 366 24.45 20.57 -16.49
N GLU A 367 23.43 20.72 -15.64
CA GLU A 367 23.20 21.93 -14.87
C GLU A 367 22.51 21.61 -13.54
N VAL A 368 22.87 22.37 -12.50
CA VAL A 368 22.25 22.35 -11.19
C VAL A 368 21.99 23.80 -10.79
N GLU A 369 20.74 24.18 -10.65
CA GLU A 369 20.29 25.51 -10.25
C GLU A 369 19.47 25.41 -8.96
N ARG A 370 19.82 26.19 -7.94
CA ARG A 370 19.06 26.22 -6.69
C ARG A 370 17.76 27.00 -6.89
N ALA A 371 16.64 26.40 -6.54
CA ALA A 371 15.30 26.92 -6.71
C ALA A 371 14.71 27.34 -5.35
N GLU A 372 15.28 28.40 -4.77
CA GLU A 372 14.97 28.88 -3.42
C GLU A 372 13.47 29.24 -3.24
N GLU A 373 12.79 29.63 -4.31
CA GLU A 373 11.37 29.98 -4.30
C GLU A 373 10.43 28.81 -3.94
N PHE A 374 10.92 27.56 -4.05
CA PHE A 374 10.18 26.36 -3.66
C PHE A 374 10.58 25.82 -2.29
N GLU A 375 11.55 26.43 -1.62
CA GLU A 375 11.96 26.04 -0.27
C GLU A 375 10.89 26.49 0.74
N ARG A 376 10.30 25.54 1.45
CA ARG A 376 9.17 25.81 2.36
C ARG A 376 9.35 25.16 3.72
N ALA A 377 10.16 25.80 4.56
CA ALA A 377 10.42 25.36 5.93
C ALA A 377 9.14 25.18 6.76
N GLU A 378 8.11 25.99 6.50
CA GLU A 378 6.88 26.06 7.31
C GLU A 378 5.89 24.90 7.08
N ILE A 379 5.98 24.17 5.96
CA ILE A 379 5.05 23.08 5.61
C ILE A 379 5.70 21.69 5.65
N GLY A 380 6.74 21.52 6.46
CA GLY A 380 7.31 20.21 6.77
C GLY A 380 8.52 19.79 5.94
N TYR A 381 9.00 20.65 5.03
CA TYR A 381 10.27 20.44 4.35
C TYR A 381 11.49 20.87 5.19
N GLY A 382 11.27 21.55 6.33
CA GLY A 382 12.34 21.90 7.26
C GLY A 382 13.45 22.72 6.59
N ASP A 383 14.70 22.27 6.71
CA ASP A 383 15.88 22.85 6.10
C ASP A 383 16.19 22.30 4.70
N ALA A 384 15.22 21.67 4.03
CA ALA A 384 15.40 21.15 2.68
C ALA A 384 15.69 22.25 1.67
N GLN A 385 16.56 21.93 0.71
CA GLN A 385 16.94 22.78 -0.41
C GLN A 385 16.41 22.18 -1.70
N CYS A 386 15.89 23.04 -2.57
CA CYS A 386 15.26 22.63 -3.81
C CYS A 386 16.16 23.00 -5.00
N TYR A 387 16.22 22.12 -6.00
CA TYR A 387 17.09 22.29 -7.16
C TYR A 387 16.38 21.92 -8.46
N TRP A 388 16.58 22.74 -9.49
CA TRP A 388 16.40 22.32 -10.88
C TRP A 388 17.68 21.65 -11.35
N VAL A 389 17.55 20.43 -11.86
CA VAL A 389 18.67 19.62 -12.31
C VAL A 389 18.44 19.17 -13.74
N THR A 390 19.27 19.63 -14.66
CA THR A 390 19.22 19.22 -16.06
C THR A 390 20.19 18.09 -16.29
N VAL A 391 19.70 16.97 -16.84
CA VAL A 391 20.53 15.83 -17.23
C VAL A 391 20.33 15.47 -18.68
N GLU A 392 21.41 15.06 -19.34
CA GLU A 392 21.37 14.38 -20.62
C GLU A 392 21.36 12.88 -20.35
N GLN A 393 20.33 12.17 -20.81
CA GLN A 393 20.13 10.76 -20.49
C GLN A 393 19.71 9.94 -21.70
N HIS A 394 20.16 8.68 -21.73
CA HIS A 394 19.74 7.69 -22.72
C HIS A 394 19.26 6.43 -21.99
N ARG A 395 18.09 5.92 -22.36
CA ARG A 395 17.45 4.78 -21.67
C ARG A 395 17.28 3.58 -22.59
N ARG A 396 17.20 2.37 -22.01
CA ARG A 396 16.86 1.15 -22.75
C ARG A 396 15.38 1.12 -23.10
N VAL A 397 14.52 1.43 -22.12
CA VAL A 397 13.07 1.53 -22.27
C VAL A 397 12.64 2.98 -22.06
N VAL A 398 12.11 3.58 -23.12
CA VAL A 398 11.55 4.94 -23.12
C VAL A 398 10.10 4.90 -22.62
N ALA A 399 9.92 4.60 -21.35
CA ALA A 399 8.63 4.76 -20.67
C ALA A 399 8.71 6.01 -19.78
N GLY A 400 7.85 7.00 -20.02
CA GLY A 400 7.65 8.14 -19.11
C GLY A 400 8.51 9.39 -19.33
N GLY A 401 9.27 9.51 -20.41
CA GLY A 401 9.98 10.74 -20.77
C GLY A 401 10.89 10.56 -22.00
N PRO A 402 11.21 11.64 -22.74
CA PRO A 402 12.08 11.54 -23.91
C PRO A 402 13.54 11.29 -23.51
N ASP A 403 14.27 10.55 -24.34
CA ASP A 403 15.74 10.56 -24.32
C ASP A 403 16.28 11.97 -24.64
N GLY A 404 17.48 12.28 -24.14
CA GLY A 404 18.14 13.57 -24.32
C GLY A 404 18.07 14.43 -23.05
N LEU A 405 17.94 15.74 -23.22
CA LEU A 405 17.92 16.70 -22.11
C LEU A 405 16.59 16.65 -21.35
N SER A 406 16.67 16.34 -20.06
CA SER A 406 15.51 16.23 -19.16
C SER A 406 15.74 17.07 -17.90
N PRO A 407 14.83 18.00 -17.58
CA PRO A 407 14.85 18.71 -16.31
C PRO A 407 14.20 17.86 -15.21
N TYR A 408 14.81 17.84 -14.03
CA TYR A 408 14.30 17.25 -12.81
C TYR A 408 14.22 18.30 -11.71
N PHE A 409 13.19 18.20 -10.88
CA PHE A 409 13.11 18.93 -9.63
C PHE A 409 13.56 18.00 -8.51
N VAL A 410 14.62 18.39 -7.80
CA VAL A 410 15.24 17.58 -6.75
C VAL A 410 15.12 18.29 -5.42
N VAL A 411 14.61 17.57 -4.42
CA VAL A 411 14.57 18.02 -3.04
C VAL A 411 15.72 17.35 -2.29
N MET A 412 16.61 18.17 -1.75
CA MET A 412 17.75 17.76 -0.94
C MET A 412 17.44 18.04 0.53
N LYS A 413 17.71 17.08 1.42
CA LYS A 413 17.51 17.26 2.86
C LYS A 413 18.75 16.79 3.61
N ARG A 414 19.07 17.45 4.72
CA ARG A 414 20.05 16.93 5.66
C ARG A 414 19.40 15.80 6.46
N GLU A 415 19.85 14.57 6.26
CA GLU A 415 19.25 13.41 6.93
C GLU A 415 19.58 13.45 8.43
N THR A 416 20.85 13.65 8.78
CA THR A 416 21.29 14.01 10.14
C THR A 416 22.47 14.99 10.09
N PRO A 417 22.79 15.71 11.19
CA PRO A 417 24.02 16.50 11.27
C PRO A 417 25.29 15.69 10.97
N GLU A 418 25.31 14.39 11.29
CA GLU A 418 26.44 13.48 11.13
C GLU A 418 26.51 12.85 9.72
N THR A 419 25.39 12.64 9.02
CA THR A 419 25.37 12.03 7.67
C THR A 419 25.29 13.05 6.54
N GLY A 420 24.91 14.29 6.81
CA GLY A 420 24.91 15.39 5.85
C GLY A 420 23.75 15.33 4.85
N TRP A 421 23.97 15.88 3.64
CA TRP A 421 22.94 16.06 2.61
C TRP A 421 22.64 14.78 1.84
N ARG A 422 21.36 14.52 1.56
CA ARG A 422 20.88 13.40 0.76
C ARG A 422 19.74 13.82 -0.17
N ILE A 423 19.55 13.07 -1.25
CA ILE A 423 18.40 13.20 -2.14
C ILE A 423 17.17 12.67 -1.41
N TYR A 424 16.20 13.54 -1.16
CA TYR A 424 14.94 13.21 -0.49
C TYR A 424 13.83 12.89 -1.50
N SER A 425 13.84 13.56 -2.66
CA SER A 425 12.90 13.30 -3.75
C SER A 425 13.47 13.76 -5.08
N ILE A 426 13.12 13.03 -6.14
CA ILE A 426 13.34 13.42 -7.54
C ILE A 426 11.98 13.38 -8.24
N GLY A 427 11.57 14.50 -8.82
CA GLY A 427 10.33 14.62 -9.58
C GLY A 427 10.56 15.37 -10.89
N THR A 428 9.52 15.44 -11.74
CA THR A 428 9.53 16.27 -12.95
C THR A 428 8.95 17.67 -12.72
N GLY A 429 8.71 18.04 -11.47
CA GLY A 429 8.16 19.33 -11.05
C GLY A 429 8.12 19.48 -9.51
N PRO A 430 7.83 20.69 -9.02
CA PRO A 430 7.81 21.04 -7.60
C PRO A 430 6.60 20.51 -6.81
#